data_AF-A0A357Y4X4-F1
#
_entry.id   AF-A0A357Y4X4-F1
#
_cell.length_a   1.000
_cell.length_b   1.000
_cell.length_c   1.000
_cell.angle_alpha   90.00
_cell.angle_beta   90.00
_cell.angle_gamma   90.00
#
_symmetry.space_group_name_H-M   'P 1'
#
loop_
_entity.id
_entity.type
_entity.pdbx_description
1 polymer ?
#
loop_
_entity_poly.entity_id
_entity_poly.type
_entity_poly.pdbx_seq_one_letter_code
_entity_poly.pdbx_strand_id
1 'polypeptide(L)'
;QTELCLADLEIVEKRIMKLAKIAKSGSKEARVEDEILRRIKASLDEAKPARQVELTDDELEMIKEMNLLTLKPTLYVCNVAEDEISTAWDENAYVQKVKEFAAKEGAQVVAISAKVESEIAELDPEEAKAFLEDLGESESGLDRLIKA
;
A
#
# COMPACT_ATOMS: atom_id res chain seq x y z
N GLN A 1 -9.24 -1.03 -3.53
CA GLN A 1 -9.17 -2.17 -2.60
C GLN A 1 -9.89 -3.40 -3.15
N THR A 2 -11.22 -3.36 -3.25
CA THR A 2 -12.06 -4.54 -3.55
C THR A 2 -11.72 -5.21 -4.86
N GLU A 3 -11.48 -4.45 -5.93
CA GLU A 3 -11.11 -5.00 -7.24
C GLU A 3 -9.78 -5.78 -7.19
N LEU A 4 -8.78 -5.27 -6.46
CA LEU A 4 -7.52 -5.97 -6.27
C LEU A 4 -7.70 -7.25 -5.46
N CYS A 5 -8.57 -7.22 -4.45
CA CYS A 5 -8.89 -8.40 -3.65
C CYS A 5 -9.57 -9.48 -4.49
N LEU A 6 -10.50 -9.09 -5.37
CA LEU A 6 -11.17 -10.02 -6.29
C LEU A 6 -10.20 -10.63 -7.30
N ALA A 7 -9.28 -9.83 -7.85
CA ALA A 7 -8.25 -10.32 -8.75
C ALA A 7 -7.33 -11.35 -8.08
N ASP A 8 -6.87 -11.05 -6.86
CA ASP A 8 -6.05 -11.98 -6.09
C ASP A 8 -6.82 -13.23 -5.65
N LEU A 9 -8.11 -13.08 -5.30
CA LEU A 9 -8.96 -14.20 -4.89
C LEU A 9 -9.06 -15.24 -6.02
N GLU A 10 -9.24 -14.80 -7.26
CA GLU A 10 -9.27 -15.70 -8.42
C GLU A 10 -7.94 -16.48 -8.59
N ILE A 11 -6.80 -15.81 -8.36
CA ILE A 11 -5.47 -16.43 -8.43
C ILE A 11 -5.31 -17.48 -7.31
N VAL A 12 -5.68 -17.11 -6.08
CA VAL A 12 -5.58 -17.95 -4.88
C VAL A 12 -6.45 -19.19 -5.01
N GLU A 13 -7.71 -19.05 -5.43
CA GLU A 13 -8.63 -20.17 -5.61
C GLU A 13 -8.15 -21.15 -6.68
N LYS A 14 -7.66 -20.65 -7.81
CA LYS A 14 -7.06 -21.48 -8.87
C LYS A 14 -5.86 -22.26 -8.36
N ARG A 15 -5.03 -21.66 -7.50
CA ARG A 15 -3.85 -22.33 -6.93
C ARG A 15 -4.24 -23.40 -5.92
N ILE A 16 -5.17 -23.11 -5.00
CA ILE A 16 -5.72 -24.09 -4.04
C ILE A 16 -6.27 -25.33 -4.77
N MET A 17 -7.01 -25.14 -5.86
CA MET A 17 -7.54 -26.28 -6.65
C MET A 17 -6.43 -27.17 -7.26
N LYS A 18 -5.30 -26.59 -7.66
CA LYS A 18 -4.15 -27.34 -8.18
C LYS A 18 -3.42 -28.07 -7.04
N LEU A 19 -3.22 -27.40 -5.90
CA LEU A 19 -2.59 -27.98 -4.72
C LEU A 19 -3.37 -29.16 -4.16
N ALA A 20 -4.71 -29.14 -4.18
CA ALA A 20 -5.52 -30.28 -3.76
C ALA A 20 -5.22 -31.57 -4.55
N LYS A 21 -4.75 -31.46 -5.81
CA LYS A 21 -4.31 -32.62 -6.61
C LYS A 21 -2.90 -33.07 -6.25
N ILE A 22 -2.01 -32.13 -5.95
CA ILE A 22 -0.60 -32.39 -5.59
C ILE A 22 -0.49 -32.90 -4.14
N ALA A 23 -1.27 -32.38 -3.21
CA ALA A 23 -1.28 -32.83 -1.82
C ALA A 23 -1.70 -34.31 -1.68
N LYS A 24 -2.52 -34.83 -2.62
CA LYS A 24 -2.86 -36.25 -2.71
C LYS A 24 -1.66 -37.14 -3.05
N SER A 25 -0.60 -36.61 -3.66
CA SER A 25 0.65 -37.36 -3.90
C SER A 25 1.61 -37.34 -2.71
N GLY A 26 1.25 -36.66 -1.61
CA GLY A 26 1.99 -36.70 -0.34
C GLY A 26 3.07 -35.62 -0.17
N SER A 27 3.15 -34.62 -1.05
CA SER A 27 4.06 -33.48 -0.87
C SER A 27 3.70 -32.69 0.40
N LYS A 28 4.71 -32.44 1.25
CA LYS A 28 4.56 -31.64 2.46
C LYS A 28 4.50 -30.15 2.12
N GLU A 29 5.30 -29.73 1.15
CA GLU A 29 5.37 -28.36 0.63
C GLU A 29 4.00 -27.92 0.11
N ALA A 30 3.33 -28.77 -0.66
CA ALA A 30 1.98 -28.47 -1.18
C ALA A 30 0.92 -28.33 -0.07
N ARG A 31 1.12 -28.95 1.09
CA ARG A 31 0.20 -28.79 2.24
C ARG A 31 0.44 -27.48 2.97
N VAL A 32 1.70 -27.10 3.16
CA VAL A 32 2.07 -25.82 3.76
C VAL A 32 1.57 -24.67 2.88
N GLU A 33 1.78 -24.75 1.56
CA GLU A 33 1.29 -23.76 0.61
C GLU A 33 -0.25 -23.65 0.65
N ASP A 34 -0.98 -24.77 0.70
CA ASP A 34 -2.45 -24.77 0.79
C ASP A 34 -2.95 -24.10 2.08
N GLU A 35 -2.27 -24.30 3.21
CA GLU A 35 -2.60 -23.68 4.50
C GLU A 35 -2.41 -22.16 4.46
N ILE A 36 -1.30 -21.68 3.88
CA ILE A 36 -1.04 -20.24 3.67
C ILE A 36 -2.15 -19.64 2.81
N LEU A 37 -2.45 -20.27 1.67
CA LEU A 37 -3.45 -19.76 0.72
C LEU A 37 -4.87 -19.77 1.28
N ARG A 38 -5.22 -20.71 2.17
CA ARG A 38 -6.52 -20.69 2.86
C ARG A 38 -6.65 -19.50 3.82
N ARG A 39 -5.59 -19.14 4.55
CA ARG A 39 -5.58 -17.94 5.39
C ARG A 39 -5.74 -16.67 4.56
N ILE A 40 -5.00 -16.58 3.45
CA ILE A 40 -5.12 -15.45 2.51
C ILE A 40 -6.53 -15.38 1.91
N LYS A 41 -7.07 -16.51 1.46
CA LYS A 41 -8.44 -16.59 0.93
C LYS A 41 -9.47 -16.06 1.91
N ALA A 42 -9.41 -16.48 3.18
CA ALA A 42 -10.34 -16.03 4.21
C ALA A 42 -10.31 -14.50 4.39
N SER A 43 -9.12 -13.88 4.34
CA SER A 43 -8.99 -12.42 4.35
C SER A 43 -9.61 -11.77 3.11
N LEU A 44 -9.31 -12.30 1.92
CA LEU A 44 -9.81 -11.76 0.65
C LEU A 44 -11.33 -11.87 0.51
N ASP A 45 -11.95 -12.93 1.04
CA ASP A 45 -13.40 -13.12 1.09
C ASP A 45 -14.09 -12.01 1.93
N GLU A 46 -13.39 -11.45 2.93
CA GLU A 46 -13.84 -10.30 3.72
C GLU A 46 -13.46 -8.94 3.09
N ALA A 47 -12.99 -8.93 1.85
CA ALA A 47 -12.45 -7.76 1.15
C ALA A 47 -11.26 -7.10 1.88
N LYS A 48 -10.52 -7.88 2.67
CA LYS A 48 -9.28 -7.44 3.34
C LYS A 48 -8.06 -7.90 2.53
N PRO A 49 -7.11 -6.99 2.24
CA PRO A 49 -5.95 -7.29 1.41
C PRO A 49 -5.03 -8.35 2.05
N ALA A 50 -4.33 -9.14 1.22
CA ALA A 50 -3.45 -10.21 1.69
C ALA A 50 -2.34 -9.74 2.66
N ARG A 51 -1.89 -8.48 2.55
CA ARG A 51 -0.92 -7.86 3.49
C ARG A 51 -1.36 -7.85 4.96
N GLN A 52 -2.67 -7.92 5.25
CA GLN A 52 -3.19 -7.92 6.62
C GLN A 52 -3.11 -9.31 7.27
N VAL A 53 -2.77 -10.33 6.49
CA VAL A 53 -2.55 -11.68 7.02
C VAL A 53 -1.14 -11.76 7.57
N GLU A 54 -1.02 -12.10 8.85
CA GLU A 54 0.27 -12.38 9.47
C GLU A 54 0.86 -13.65 8.84
N LEU A 55 1.96 -13.44 8.10
CA LEU A 55 2.75 -14.49 7.46
C LEU A 55 4.21 -14.34 7.90
N THR A 56 4.87 -15.47 8.10
CA THR A 56 6.32 -15.50 8.35
C THR A 56 7.11 -15.24 7.06
N ASP A 57 8.39 -14.89 7.19
CA ASP A 57 9.26 -14.66 6.03
C ASP A 57 9.34 -15.89 5.10
N ASP A 58 9.38 -17.09 5.69
CA ASP A 58 9.38 -18.36 4.94
C ASP A 58 8.07 -18.57 4.16
N GLU A 59 6.94 -18.21 4.76
CA GLU A 59 5.62 -18.28 4.11
C GLU A 59 5.49 -17.26 2.97
N LEU A 60 6.01 -16.05 3.17
CA LEU A 60 6.05 -15.01 2.14
C LEU A 60 6.92 -15.43 0.95
N GLU A 61 8.09 -16.01 1.19
CA GLU A 61 8.97 -16.48 0.12
C GLU A 61 8.31 -17.61 -0.69
N MET A 62 7.54 -18.49 -0.04
CA MET A 62 6.84 -19.59 -0.70
C MET A 62 5.77 -19.11 -1.70
N ILE A 63 5.09 -17.99 -1.42
CA ILE A 63 4.02 -17.45 -2.28
C ILE A 63 4.48 -16.29 -3.17
N LYS A 64 5.75 -15.89 -3.07
CA LYS A 64 6.32 -14.73 -3.77
C LYS A 64 6.09 -14.74 -5.28
N GLU A 65 6.23 -15.92 -5.91
CA GLU A 65 6.04 -16.08 -7.36
C GLU A 65 4.58 -15.88 -7.81
N MET A 66 3.61 -15.90 -6.88
CA MET A 66 2.20 -15.65 -7.20
C MET A 66 1.91 -14.19 -7.52
N ASN A 67 2.80 -13.26 -7.13
CA ASN A 67 2.69 -11.83 -7.43
C ASN A 67 1.33 -11.20 -7.05
N LEU A 68 0.78 -11.60 -5.90
CA LEU A 68 -0.48 -11.07 -5.39
C LEU A 68 -0.40 -9.54 -5.25
N LEU A 69 -1.38 -8.83 -5.83
CA LEU A 69 -1.41 -7.38 -5.88
C LEU A 69 -1.59 -6.78 -4.49
N THR A 70 -2.44 -7.40 -3.68
CA THR A 70 -2.81 -6.95 -2.33
C THR A 70 -1.76 -7.28 -1.27
N LEU A 71 -0.68 -7.97 -1.63
CA LEU A 71 0.47 -8.23 -0.74
C LEU A 71 1.53 -7.11 -0.80
N LYS A 72 1.62 -6.37 -1.92
CA LYS A 72 2.65 -5.35 -2.16
C LYS A 72 2.46 -4.11 -1.29
N PRO A 73 3.44 -3.57 -0.55
CA PRO A 73 3.30 -2.38 0.30
C PRO A 73 2.51 -1.22 -0.35
N THR A 74 1.73 -0.49 0.46
CA THR A 74 0.84 0.59 0.00
C THR A 74 1.18 1.89 0.71
N LEU A 75 1.28 2.96 -0.08
CA LEU A 75 1.46 4.32 0.37
C LEU A 75 0.25 5.14 -0.09
N TYR A 76 -0.44 5.76 0.87
CA TYR A 76 -1.54 6.68 0.58
C TYR A 76 -0.99 8.10 0.39
N VAL A 77 -1.23 8.66 -0.79
CA VAL A 77 -0.83 10.03 -1.12
C VAL A 77 -2.06 10.91 -1.08
N CYS A 78 -2.15 11.75 -0.05
CA CYS A 78 -3.23 12.72 0.10
C CYS A 78 -2.90 13.99 -0.67
N ASN A 79 -3.59 14.24 -1.77
CA ASN A 79 -3.47 15.50 -2.49
C ASN A 79 -4.32 16.58 -1.82
N VAL A 80 -3.69 17.63 -1.31
CA VAL A 80 -4.33 18.71 -0.56
C VAL A 80 -4.17 20.05 -1.28
N ALA A 81 -4.98 21.03 -0.89
CA ALA A 81 -4.88 22.38 -1.42
C ALA A 81 -3.55 23.03 -0.99
N GLU A 82 -3.06 23.97 -1.81
CA GLU A 82 -1.80 24.67 -1.58
C GLU A 82 -1.81 25.47 -0.28
N ASP A 83 -2.91 26.16 0.01
CA ASP A 83 -3.10 26.95 1.23
C ASP A 83 -3.23 26.10 2.50
N GLU A 84 -3.51 24.81 2.33
CA GLU A 84 -3.61 23.85 3.43
C GLU A 84 -2.33 23.05 3.63
N ILE A 85 -1.35 23.07 2.72
CA ILE A 85 -0.24 22.09 2.71
C ILE A 85 0.51 21.99 4.05
N SER A 86 0.80 23.13 4.69
CA SER A 86 1.54 23.22 5.95
C SER A 86 0.73 22.82 7.19
N THR A 87 -0.59 22.84 7.11
CA THR A 87 -1.51 22.50 8.21
C THR A 87 -2.25 21.19 7.97
N ALA A 88 -2.27 20.68 6.74
CA ALA A 88 -3.11 19.59 6.30
C ALA A 88 -2.79 18.29 7.05
N TRP A 89 -1.54 18.11 7.46
CA TRP A 89 -1.18 16.95 8.27
C TRP A 89 -1.94 16.91 9.58
N ASP A 90 -2.15 18.03 10.26
CA ASP A 90 -2.74 18.07 11.60
C ASP A 90 -4.23 18.49 11.58
N GLU A 91 -4.62 19.37 10.67
CA GLU A 91 -5.93 20.03 10.71
C GLU A 91 -6.91 19.53 9.63
N ASN A 92 -6.43 19.00 8.51
CA ASN A 92 -7.33 18.59 7.42
C ASN A 92 -8.10 17.31 7.80
N ALA A 93 -9.42 17.44 7.93
CA ALA A 93 -10.31 16.36 8.34
C ALA A 93 -10.30 15.14 7.39
N TYR A 94 -10.01 15.34 6.10
CA TYR A 94 -9.89 14.24 5.14
C TYR A 94 -8.56 13.51 5.29
N VAL A 95 -7.46 14.23 5.50
CA VAL A 95 -6.15 13.63 5.79
C VAL A 95 -6.22 12.79 7.07
N GLN A 96 -6.88 13.27 8.12
CA GLN A 96 -7.08 12.49 9.35
C GLN A 96 -7.84 11.19 9.09
N LYS A 97 -8.91 11.22 8.29
CA LYS A 97 -9.65 10.00 7.91
C LYS A 97 -8.78 9.01 7.14
N VAL A 98 -7.93 9.50 6.23
CA VAL A 98 -7.02 8.63 5.46
C VAL A 98 -5.95 8.03 6.38
N LYS A 99 -5.41 8.81 7.34
CA LYS A 99 -4.49 8.30 8.37
C LYS A 99 -5.09 7.17 9.18
N GLU A 100 -6.32 7.37 9.69
CA GLU A 100 -7.03 6.33 10.44
C GLU A 100 -7.28 5.07 9.61
N PHE A 101 -7.63 5.24 8.34
CA PHE A 101 -7.84 4.13 7.42
C PHE A 101 -6.55 3.38 7.13
N ALA A 102 -5.48 4.10 6.76
CA ALA A 102 -4.17 3.54 6.44
C ALA A 102 -3.55 2.81 7.65
N ALA A 103 -3.71 3.34 8.86
CA ALA A 103 -3.23 2.70 10.08
C ALA A 103 -3.87 1.31 10.31
N LYS A 104 -5.15 1.13 9.95
CA LYS A 104 -5.82 -0.20 10.02
C LYS A 104 -5.26 -1.19 9.01
N GLU A 105 -4.63 -0.70 7.94
CA GLU A 105 -4.05 -1.54 6.88
C GLU A 105 -2.53 -1.68 6.97
N GLY A 106 -1.89 -1.04 7.95
CA GLY A 106 -0.44 -0.97 8.06
C GLY A 106 0.22 -0.20 6.91
N ALA A 107 -0.50 0.75 6.31
CA ALA A 107 -0.03 1.56 5.19
C ALA A 107 0.51 2.92 5.66
N GLN A 108 1.52 3.43 4.96
CA GLN A 108 2.03 4.78 5.18
C GLN A 108 1.12 5.82 4.52
N VAL A 109 1.21 7.06 4.99
CA VAL A 109 0.48 8.21 4.42
C VAL A 109 1.42 9.38 4.27
N VAL A 110 1.35 10.06 3.13
CA VAL A 110 2.04 11.33 2.87
C VAL A 110 1.00 12.33 2.35
N ALA A 111 1.06 13.57 2.80
CA ALA A 111 0.28 14.67 2.24
C ALA A 111 1.16 15.50 1.31
N ILE A 112 0.68 15.77 0.11
CA ILE A 112 1.36 16.62 -0.89
C ILE A 112 0.33 17.56 -1.52
N SER A 113 0.78 18.68 -2.10
CA SER A 113 -0.05 19.47 -2.99
C SER A 113 0.49 19.35 -4.40
N ALA A 114 -0.19 18.58 -5.26
CA ALA A 114 0.26 18.37 -6.64
C ALA A 114 0.42 19.69 -7.43
N LYS A 115 -0.32 20.74 -7.03
CA LYS A 115 -0.19 22.08 -7.61
C LYS A 115 1.15 22.72 -7.20
N VAL A 116 1.47 22.73 -5.91
CA VAL A 116 2.75 23.22 -5.37
C VAL A 116 3.91 22.47 -6.01
N GLU A 117 3.83 21.13 -6.11
CA GLU A 117 4.91 20.33 -6.72
C GLU A 117 5.11 20.64 -8.20
N SER A 118 4.03 20.95 -8.93
CA SER A 118 4.12 21.34 -10.34
C SER A 118 4.79 22.71 -10.51
N GLU A 119 4.54 23.65 -9.60
CA GLU A 119 5.16 24.98 -9.64
C GLU A 119 6.65 24.88 -9.27
N ILE A 120 6.99 24.13 -8.21
CA ILE A 120 8.39 23.85 -7.82
C ILE A 120 9.19 23.24 -8.97
N ALA A 121 8.60 22.34 -9.76
CA ALA A 121 9.27 21.68 -10.88
C ALA A 121 9.68 22.64 -12.02
N GLU A 122 9.06 23.82 -12.10
CA GLU A 122 9.36 24.84 -13.11
C GLU A 122 10.36 25.89 -12.61
N LEU A 123 10.62 25.94 -11.30
CA LEU A 123 11.52 26.89 -10.66
C LEU A 123 12.96 26.37 -10.63
N ASP A 124 13.92 27.30 -10.57
CA ASP A 124 15.29 26.93 -10.25
C ASP A 124 15.47 26.61 -8.75
N PRO A 125 16.59 25.98 -8.34
CA PRO A 125 16.76 25.53 -6.96
C PRO A 125 16.72 26.63 -5.90
N GLU A 126 17.12 27.87 -6.23
CA GLU A 126 17.07 28.98 -5.27
C GLU A 126 15.64 29.49 -5.12
N GLU A 127 14.92 29.64 -6.25
CA GLU A 127 13.52 30.03 -6.28
C GLU A 127 12.60 29.00 -5.60
N ALA A 128 12.79 27.71 -5.89
CA ALA A 128 12.05 26.62 -5.29
C ALA A 128 12.18 26.60 -3.75
N LYS A 129 13.39 26.87 -3.25
CA LYS A 129 13.64 26.92 -1.81
C LYS A 129 12.93 28.10 -1.16
N ALA A 130 12.99 29.28 -1.77
CA ALA A 130 12.27 30.45 -1.27
C ALA A 130 10.74 30.21 -1.26
N PHE A 131 10.21 29.57 -2.32
CA PHE A 131 8.80 29.23 -2.42
C PHE A 131 8.33 28.25 -1.32
N LEU A 132 9.14 27.23 -1.01
CA LEU A 132 8.86 26.31 0.10
C LEU A 132 8.89 27.01 1.46
N GLU A 133 9.86 27.89 1.69
CA GLU A 133 9.96 28.68 2.92
C GLU A 133 8.73 29.59 3.10
N ASP A 134 8.22 30.21 2.02
CA ASP A 134 7.00 31.02 2.04
C ASP A 134 5.74 30.22 2.38
N LEU A 135 5.69 28.95 1.95
CA LEU A 135 4.61 28.01 2.27
C LEU A 135 4.75 27.37 3.67
N GLY A 136 5.87 27.62 4.37
CA GLY A 136 6.14 27.06 5.69
C GLY A 136 6.60 25.60 5.65
N GLU A 137 7.09 25.12 4.51
CA GLU A 137 7.56 23.75 4.31
C GLU A 137 9.10 23.71 4.26
N SER A 138 9.68 22.70 4.90
CA SER A 138 11.15 22.52 4.90
C SER A 138 11.66 21.68 3.73
N GLU A 139 10.79 20.92 3.08
CA GLU A 139 11.10 20.06 1.95
C GLU A 139 9.87 19.85 1.05
N SER A 140 10.10 19.47 -0.20
CA SER A 140 9.01 19.22 -1.14
C SER A 140 8.18 17.98 -0.75
N GLY A 141 6.91 17.96 -1.14
CA GLY A 141 6.07 16.78 -1.02
C GLY A 141 6.61 15.60 -1.83
N LEU A 142 7.25 15.85 -2.98
CA LEU A 142 7.91 14.80 -3.77
C LEU A 142 9.11 14.19 -3.04
N ASP A 143 9.93 14.99 -2.33
CA ASP A 143 11.05 14.44 -1.56
C ASP A 143 10.56 13.58 -0.39
N ARG A 144 9.48 14.00 0.28
CA ARG A 144 8.80 13.18 1.31
C ARG A 144 8.27 11.88 0.72
N LEU A 145 7.72 11.92 -0.49
CA LEU A 145 7.22 10.74 -1.19
C LEU A 145 8.35 9.76 -1.55
N ILE A 146 9.53 10.25 -1.95
CA ILE A 146 10.69 9.41 -2.31
C ILE A 146 11.29 8.72 -1.08
N LYS A 147 11.23 9.37 0.09
CA LYS A 147 11.78 8.84 1.36
C LYS A 147 10.86 7.84 2.06
N ALA A 148 9.56 7.88 1.77
CA ALA A 148 8.54 7.02 2.38
C ALA A 148 8.66 5.56 1.93
#